data_AF-A0A958KXW8-F1
#
_entry.id   AF-A0A958KXW8-F1
#
_cell.length_a   1.000
_cell.length_b   1.000
_cell.length_c   1.000
_cell.angle_alpha   90.00
_cell.angle_beta   90.00
_cell.angle_gamma   90.00
#
_symmetry.space_group_name_H-M   'P 1'
#
loop_
_entity.id
_entity.type
_entity.pdbx_description
1 polymer ?
#
loop_
_entity_poly.entity_id
_entity_poly.type
_entity_poly.pdbx_seq_one_letter_code
_entity_poly.pdbx_strand_id
1 'polypeptide(L)'
;MQRPIISSLRRWNAFILPYALTLFVTFSALAVLFTAMWSVSAQAKWTDGQIPHGWESYLTRPDILSPNILGAGAQSQLQTDPLDSDRSWVQIRNAHFSFVASLLEFYPDEDIYFLARDSEYLYDVAKLATEGTEEANRIHLLNISRANMKGRLLKSYLNENGITESGLRDGKKIVFIDTGFYGSVEKQISRTFSRKARPNIKTHFILSLNPMFPSSLTFLIWLDALANKKEASSMKVKILNYEHMHRFTSRSTQFASVGGQIHPISRTDYDNTEFVSKEKALLYMQNIKKEWQKDSVREKFQFDREKTKRLIAVLVNQPSETAVSEIRKILEEAPLRELPFYEALIRDIFAAQKNMEVNIDVNLKLLGFRDVLDAVDVVDAFEANREERIRRFPKWSIYLSNPSASIKEFFAQEDWAMIKEFIDANIDDEINFIIIKHLYDEKATGVKHYLQKMMIEKASPHTLQHLAEQYFTRPYYAQMSDLISLLKKTTDQVTLSILSENNCNQLLAN
;
A
#
# COMPACT_ATOMS: atom_id res chain seq x y z
N MET A 1 69.96 28.82 -37.44
CA MET A 1 69.96 28.92 -35.96
C MET A 1 68.69 28.28 -35.43
N GLN A 2 68.71 26.99 -35.11
CA GLN A 2 67.64 26.30 -34.40
C GLN A 2 68.27 25.22 -33.53
N ARG A 3 67.64 24.96 -32.37
CA ARG A 3 68.02 24.10 -31.22
C ARG A 3 68.69 24.92 -30.10
N PRO A 4 67.94 25.15 -28.99
CA PRO A 4 67.75 24.09 -27.99
C PRO A 4 66.35 24.14 -27.31
N ILE A 5 65.40 23.31 -27.75
CA ILE A 5 64.11 23.13 -27.03
C ILE A 5 63.90 21.65 -26.63
N ILE A 6 64.61 20.70 -27.27
CA ILE A 6 64.38 19.27 -27.05
C ILE A 6 65.02 18.75 -25.74
N SER A 7 66.05 19.41 -25.20
CA SER A 7 66.71 18.96 -23.96
C SER A 7 65.98 19.35 -22.67
N SER A 8 65.18 20.42 -22.68
CA SER A 8 64.40 20.83 -21.50
C SER A 8 63.18 19.94 -21.30
N LEU A 9 62.47 19.56 -22.38
CA LEU A 9 61.30 18.68 -22.30
C LEU A 9 61.60 17.27 -21.78
N ARG A 10 62.81 16.73 -22.06
CA ARG A 10 63.22 15.43 -21.48
C ARG A 10 63.46 15.48 -19.98
N ARG A 11 63.93 16.60 -19.42
CA ARG A 11 64.10 16.75 -17.96
C ARG A 11 62.76 16.91 -17.25
N TRP A 12 61.80 17.61 -17.83
CA TRP A 12 60.46 17.75 -17.24
C TRP A 12 59.69 16.42 -17.20
N ASN A 13 59.81 15.57 -18.22
CA ASN A 13 59.18 14.25 -18.21
C ASN A 13 59.78 13.30 -17.16
N ALA A 14 61.08 13.38 -16.87
CA ALA A 14 61.70 12.55 -15.84
C ALA A 14 61.24 12.92 -14.42
N PHE A 15 60.86 14.19 -14.19
CA PHE A 15 60.36 14.64 -12.90
C PHE A 15 58.86 14.48 -12.74
N ILE A 16 58.03 14.71 -13.77
CA ILE A 16 56.56 14.68 -13.60
C ILE A 16 55.99 13.25 -13.60
N LEU A 17 56.56 12.36 -14.42
CA LEU A 17 56.00 11.02 -14.62
C LEU A 17 55.95 10.16 -13.35
N PRO A 18 56.96 10.16 -12.46
CA PRO A 18 56.90 9.41 -11.20
C PRO A 18 55.79 9.91 -10.26
N TYR A 19 55.60 11.23 -10.17
CA TYR A 19 54.54 11.79 -9.30
C TYR A 19 53.14 11.51 -9.85
N ALA A 20 52.94 11.63 -11.18
CA ALA A 20 51.67 11.29 -11.81
C ALA A 20 51.33 9.80 -11.63
N LEU A 21 52.31 8.91 -11.77
CA LEU A 21 52.13 7.48 -11.54
C LEU A 21 51.83 7.18 -10.07
N THR A 22 52.50 7.88 -9.14
CA THR A 22 52.28 7.71 -7.69
C THR A 22 50.88 8.18 -7.29
N LEU A 23 50.44 9.33 -7.80
CA LEU A 23 49.07 9.86 -7.63
C LEU A 23 48.02 8.93 -8.21
N PHE A 24 48.25 8.35 -9.38
CA PHE A 24 47.32 7.40 -9.99
C PHE A 24 47.21 6.11 -9.19
N VAL A 25 48.34 5.59 -8.67
CA VAL A 25 48.36 4.38 -7.83
C VAL A 25 47.70 4.65 -6.47
N THR A 26 47.95 5.81 -5.83
CA THR A 26 47.29 6.15 -4.57
C THR A 26 45.81 6.41 -4.74
N PHE A 27 45.37 7.08 -5.82
CA PHE A 27 43.94 7.24 -6.12
C PHE A 27 43.26 5.90 -6.39
N SER A 28 43.92 4.99 -7.13
CA SER A 28 43.39 3.65 -7.39
C SER A 28 43.31 2.82 -6.12
N ALA A 29 44.33 2.87 -5.26
CA ALA A 29 44.34 2.19 -3.97
C ALA A 29 43.28 2.76 -3.02
N LEU A 30 43.11 4.09 -2.97
CA LEU A 30 42.06 4.75 -2.20
C LEU A 30 40.67 4.42 -2.75
N ALA A 31 40.49 4.36 -4.08
CA ALA A 31 39.22 3.99 -4.69
C ALA A 31 38.87 2.52 -4.38
N VAL A 32 39.86 1.61 -4.40
CA VAL A 32 39.70 0.21 -3.99
C VAL A 32 39.42 0.10 -2.48
N LEU A 33 40.10 0.88 -1.64
CA LEU A 33 39.81 0.94 -0.20
C LEU A 33 38.44 1.54 0.08
N PHE A 34 38.00 2.56 -0.66
CA PHE A 34 36.67 3.14 -0.53
C PHE A 34 35.60 2.17 -1.01
N THR A 35 35.79 1.50 -2.14
CA THR A 35 34.85 0.45 -2.60
C THR A 35 34.85 -0.76 -1.68
N ALA A 36 36.00 -1.14 -1.12
CA ALA A 36 36.11 -2.17 -0.10
C ALA A 36 35.38 -1.74 1.18
N MET A 37 35.65 -0.56 1.74
CA MET A 37 34.97 -0.03 2.94
C MET A 37 33.48 0.22 2.73
N TRP A 38 33.05 0.56 1.52
CA TRP A 38 31.62 0.72 1.16
C TRP A 38 30.95 -0.61 0.77
N SER A 39 31.73 -1.65 0.49
CA SER A 39 31.26 -3.04 0.40
C SER A 39 31.27 -3.76 1.76
N VAL A 40 32.12 -3.28 2.68
CA VAL A 40 32.32 -3.74 4.06
C VAL A 40 31.56 -2.87 5.06
N SER A 41 30.81 -1.85 4.62
CA SER A 41 29.64 -1.38 5.36
C SER A 41 28.67 -2.56 5.41
N ALA A 42 28.88 -3.33 6.48
CA ALA A 42 28.64 -4.75 6.59
C ALA A 42 27.19 -5.09 6.25
N GLN A 43 27.01 -6.06 5.35
CA GLN A 43 25.86 -6.93 5.50
C GLN A 43 25.96 -7.55 6.88
N ALA A 44 25.07 -7.12 7.76
CA ALA A 44 25.00 -7.64 9.10
C ALA A 44 24.63 -9.13 8.98
N LYS A 45 25.62 -10.00 9.20
CA LYS A 45 25.40 -11.43 9.39
C LYS A 45 25.33 -11.66 10.89
N TRP A 46 24.18 -12.11 11.37
CA TRP A 46 23.95 -12.42 12.76
C TRP A 46 23.84 -13.94 12.90
N THR A 47 24.90 -14.56 13.41
CA THR A 47 25.05 -16.01 13.47
C THR A 47 24.14 -16.66 14.51
N ASP A 48 23.75 -15.92 15.55
CA ASP A 48 23.10 -16.48 16.73
C ASP A 48 21.59 -16.69 16.56
N GLY A 49 21.07 -16.49 15.34
CA GLY A 49 19.64 -16.61 15.02
C GLY A 49 18.77 -15.51 15.65
N GLN A 50 19.35 -14.57 16.39
CA GLN A 50 18.65 -13.49 17.07
C GLN A 50 18.71 -12.19 16.28
N ILE A 51 17.59 -11.47 16.25
CA ILE A 51 17.54 -10.09 15.76
C ILE A 51 18.21 -9.19 16.82
N PRO A 52 19.24 -8.40 16.47
CA PRO A 52 19.92 -7.55 17.43
C PRO A 52 19.00 -6.49 18.03
N HIS A 53 19.40 -6.02 19.20
CA HIS A 53 18.77 -4.89 19.85
C HIS A 53 18.67 -3.67 18.91
N GLY A 54 17.50 -3.03 18.88
CA GLY A 54 17.22 -1.89 18.01
C GLY A 54 16.73 -2.26 16.61
N TRP A 55 16.61 -3.55 16.30
CA TRP A 55 16.06 -4.05 15.03
C TRP A 55 14.83 -4.93 15.28
N GLU A 56 13.98 -5.02 14.28
CA GLU A 56 12.83 -5.92 14.27
C GLU A 56 12.70 -6.63 12.92
N SER A 57 11.98 -7.76 12.96
CA SER A 57 11.64 -8.57 11.81
C SER A 57 10.33 -9.33 12.06
N TYR A 58 9.67 -9.75 10.99
CA TYR A 58 8.49 -10.64 11.05
C TYR A 58 8.81 -12.00 11.65
N LEU A 59 10.08 -12.37 11.81
CA LEU A 59 10.48 -13.55 12.58
C LEU A 59 9.87 -13.55 14.00
N THR A 60 9.57 -12.38 14.55
CA THR A 60 8.97 -12.23 15.89
C THR A 60 7.45 -12.10 15.88
N ARG A 61 6.81 -12.06 14.69
CA ARG A 61 5.35 -12.02 14.56
C ARG A 61 4.79 -13.42 14.78
N PRO A 62 3.83 -13.62 15.69
CA PRO A 62 3.21 -14.93 15.85
C PRO A 62 2.42 -15.30 14.59
N ASP A 63 2.31 -16.59 14.32
CA ASP A 63 1.37 -17.11 13.32
C ASP A 63 -0.07 -16.95 13.85
N ILE A 64 -1.02 -16.52 13.01
CA ILE A 64 -2.44 -16.42 13.35
C ILE A 64 -3.03 -17.78 13.81
N LEU A 65 -2.48 -18.89 13.33
CA LEU A 65 -2.89 -20.23 13.73
C LEU A 65 -2.39 -20.59 15.13
N SER A 66 -1.39 -19.86 15.67
CA SER A 66 -0.84 -20.10 17.00
C SER A 66 -1.94 -20.08 18.08
N PRO A 67 -1.93 -21.04 19.03
CA PRO A 67 -2.96 -21.11 20.07
C PRO A 67 -2.94 -19.87 20.99
N ASN A 68 -1.78 -19.22 21.15
CA ASN A 68 -1.58 -18.08 22.05
C ASN A 68 -0.94 -16.88 21.33
N ILE A 69 -1.73 -16.16 20.53
CA ILE A 69 -1.27 -14.96 19.81
C ILE A 69 -0.78 -13.85 20.77
N LEU A 70 -1.45 -13.67 21.91
CA LEU A 70 -1.20 -12.58 22.86
C LEU A 70 -0.27 -12.95 24.02
N GLY A 71 0.13 -14.22 24.13
CA GLY A 71 0.77 -14.75 25.33
C GLY A 71 -0.21 -14.89 26.52
N ALA A 72 0.17 -15.68 27.53
CA ALA A 72 -0.71 -16.05 28.64
C ALA A 72 -1.13 -14.86 29.54
N GLY A 73 -0.36 -13.76 29.55
CA GLY A 73 -0.61 -12.61 30.42
C GLY A 73 -1.56 -11.54 29.86
N ALA A 74 -1.73 -11.46 28.54
CA ALA A 74 -2.51 -10.38 27.91
C ALA A 74 -3.97 -10.75 27.60
N GLN A 75 -4.35 -12.04 27.72
CA GLN A 75 -5.74 -12.49 27.52
C GLN A 75 -6.73 -11.87 28.52
N SER A 76 -6.30 -11.56 29.74
CA SER A 76 -7.17 -10.99 30.79
C SER A 76 -7.46 -9.50 30.60
N GLN A 77 -6.61 -8.76 29.89
CA GLN A 77 -6.77 -7.32 29.67
C GLN A 77 -7.72 -6.97 28.51
N LEU A 78 -8.16 -7.96 27.74
CA LEU A 78 -8.96 -7.78 26.52
C LEU A 78 -10.44 -8.19 26.67
N GLN A 79 -10.93 -8.34 27.90
CA GLN A 79 -12.31 -8.76 28.16
C GLN A 79 -13.37 -7.74 27.69
N THR A 80 -12.99 -6.48 27.48
CA THR A 80 -13.79 -5.52 26.72
C THR A 80 -13.06 -5.28 25.41
N ASP A 81 -13.59 -5.78 24.29
CA ASP A 81 -12.98 -5.61 22.98
C ASP A 81 -13.47 -4.29 22.37
N PRO A 82 -12.76 -3.15 22.52
CA PRO A 82 -13.18 -1.88 21.94
C PRO A 82 -13.33 -1.95 20.42
N LEU A 83 -12.68 -2.92 19.76
CA LEU A 83 -12.76 -3.08 18.30
C LEU A 83 -14.09 -3.68 17.84
N ASP A 84 -14.73 -4.54 18.65
CA ASP A 84 -16.04 -5.11 18.27
C ASP A 84 -17.14 -4.02 18.21
N SER A 85 -16.95 -2.91 18.91
CA SER A 85 -17.81 -1.71 18.82
C SER A 85 -17.36 -0.68 17.78
N ASP A 86 -16.14 -0.81 17.25
CA ASP A 86 -15.64 0.07 16.20
C ASP A 86 -16.22 -0.34 14.85
N ARG A 87 -17.25 0.40 14.41
CA ARG A 87 -17.94 0.16 13.14
C ARG A 87 -16.98 0.12 11.95
N SER A 88 -15.90 0.92 11.97
CA SER A 88 -14.93 0.96 10.88
C SER A 88 -14.13 -0.35 10.80
N TRP A 89 -13.73 -0.90 11.95
CA TRP A 89 -13.04 -2.18 12.01
C TRP A 89 -13.92 -3.34 11.57
N VAL A 90 -15.18 -3.39 12.03
CA VAL A 90 -16.12 -4.45 11.62
C VAL A 90 -16.29 -4.47 10.09
N GLN A 91 -16.39 -3.29 9.46
CA GLN A 91 -16.46 -3.17 8.00
C GLN A 91 -15.19 -3.68 7.33
N ILE A 92 -14.00 -3.26 7.79
CA ILE A 92 -12.71 -3.70 7.26
C ILE A 92 -12.53 -5.22 7.42
N ARG A 93 -12.90 -5.79 8.57
CA ARG A 93 -12.83 -7.22 8.84
C ARG A 93 -13.71 -8.03 7.88
N ASN A 94 -14.95 -7.57 7.66
CA ASN A 94 -15.84 -8.20 6.68
C ASN A 94 -15.31 -8.07 5.25
N ALA A 95 -14.70 -6.92 4.94
CA ALA A 95 -14.02 -6.69 3.66
C ALA A 95 -12.90 -7.71 3.43
N HIS A 96 -12.07 -7.99 4.47
CA HIS A 96 -11.03 -9.01 4.38
C HIS A 96 -11.61 -10.39 4.05
N PHE A 97 -12.66 -10.84 4.75
CA PHE A 97 -13.27 -12.15 4.50
C PHE A 97 -13.82 -12.27 3.08
N SER A 98 -14.60 -11.29 2.61
CA SER A 98 -15.15 -11.35 1.26
C SER A 98 -14.09 -11.24 0.16
N PHE A 99 -13.07 -10.41 0.36
CA PHE A 99 -11.95 -10.29 -0.57
C PHE A 99 -11.20 -11.62 -0.67
N VAL A 100 -10.81 -12.22 0.46
CA VAL A 100 -10.07 -13.49 0.47
C VAL A 100 -10.91 -14.63 -0.12
N ALA A 101 -12.22 -14.68 0.17
CA ALA A 101 -13.12 -15.66 -0.45
C ALA A 101 -13.09 -15.57 -1.98
N SER A 102 -13.15 -14.35 -2.52
CA SER A 102 -13.11 -14.14 -3.98
C SER A 102 -11.72 -14.45 -4.56
N LEU A 103 -10.67 -14.05 -3.84
CA LEU A 103 -9.28 -14.21 -4.26
C LEU A 103 -8.88 -15.69 -4.44
N LEU A 104 -9.31 -16.56 -3.53
CA LEU A 104 -9.02 -18.00 -3.61
C LEU A 104 -9.65 -18.64 -4.86
N GLU A 105 -10.75 -18.11 -5.35
CA GLU A 105 -11.40 -18.58 -6.58
C GLU A 105 -10.85 -17.92 -7.86
N PHE A 106 -10.30 -16.71 -7.77
CA PHE A 106 -9.59 -16.08 -8.89
C PHE A 106 -8.27 -16.80 -9.19
N TYR A 107 -7.58 -17.29 -8.16
CA TYR A 107 -6.24 -17.86 -8.27
C TYR A 107 -6.14 -19.25 -7.62
N PRO A 108 -6.91 -20.25 -8.11
CA PRO A 108 -6.98 -21.57 -7.48
C PRO A 108 -5.66 -22.36 -7.56
N ASP A 109 -4.83 -22.09 -8.57
CA ASP A 109 -3.60 -22.85 -8.85
C ASP A 109 -2.31 -22.01 -8.69
N GLU A 110 -2.39 -20.82 -8.10
CA GLU A 110 -1.25 -19.91 -7.96
C GLU A 110 -0.81 -19.78 -6.50
N ASP A 111 0.49 -19.56 -6.28
CA ASP A 111 0.96 -19.11 -4.96
C ASP A 111 0.56 -17.64 -4.76
N ILE A 112 -0.08 -17.35 -3.64
CA ILE A 112 -0.59 -16.03 -3.27
C ILE A 112 0.35 -15.42 -2.24
N TYR A 113 1.05 -14.35 -2.63
CA TYR A 113 1.98 -13.62 -1.77
C TYR A 113 1.38 -12.28 -1.36
N PHE A 114 0.97 -12.19 -0.10
CA PHE A 114 0.54 -10.93 0.50
C PHE A 114 1.77 -10.07 0.82
N LEU A 115 1.77 -8.81 0.38
CA LEU A 115 2.83 -7.88 0.75
C LEU A 115 2.57 -7.37 2.17
N ALA A 116 3.49 -7.67 3.07
CA ALA A 116 3.38 -7.33 4.48
C ALA A 116 3.33 -5.82 4.71
N ARG A 117 3.05 -5.42 5.95
CA ARG A 117 2.65 -4.08 6.40
C ARG A 117 1.15 -3.83 6.19
N ASP A 118 0.74 -3.77 4.93
CA ASP A 118 -0.57 -3.26 4.58
C ASP A 118 -1.57 -4.42 4.31
N SER A 119 -1.09 -5.58 3.83
CA SER A 119 -1.91 -6.78 3.59
C SER A 119 -1.80 -7.86 4.69
N GLU A 120 -1.26 -7.54 5.87
CA GLU A 120 -1.05 -8.53 6.96
C GLU A 120 -2.35 -9.22 7.40
N TYR A 121 -3.41 -8.43 7.59
CA TYR A 121 -4.69 -8.94 8.06
C TYR A 121 -5.42 -9.75 7.00
N LEU A 122 -5.19 -9.44 5.72
CA LEU A 122 -5.65 -10.26 4.60
C LEU A 122 -4.96 -11.63 4.60
N TYR A 123 -3.64 -11.64 4.81
CA TYR A 123 -2.88 -12.88 4.97
C TYR A 123 -3.40 -13.73 6.13
N ASP A 124 -3.67 -13.11 7.29
CA ASP A 124 -4.18 -13.81 8.46
C ASP A 124 -5.55 -14.47 8.18
N VAL A 125 -6.45 -13.77 7.50
CA VAL A 125 -7.73 -14.31 7.06
C VAL A 125 -7.53 -15.48 6.09
N ALA A 126 -6.64 -15.35 5.11
CA ALA A 126 -6.33 -16.42 4.16
C ALA A 126 -5.75 -17.66 4.85
N LYS A 127 -4.85 -17.49 5.82
CA LYS A 127 -4.28 -18.59 6.61
C LYS A 127 -5.33 -19.32 7.45
N LEU A 128 -6.25 -18.59 8.08
CA LEU A 128 -7.37 -19.19 8.83
C LEU A 128 -8.35 -19.90 7.90
N ALA A 129 -8.67 -19.30 6.76
CA ALA A 129 -9.63 -19.83 5.80
C ALA A 129 -9.17 -21.13 5.11
N THR A 130 -7.85 -21.32 5.02
CA THR A 130 -7.23 -22.48 4.36
C THR A 130 -6.62 -23.46 5.35
N GLU A 131 -6.80 -23.27 6.66
CA GLU A 131 -6.24 -24.13 7.69
C GLU A 131 -6.63 -25.61 7.46
N GLY A 132 -5.62 -26.48 7.40
CA GLY A 132 -5.81 -27.92 7.18
C GLY A 132 -6.10 -28.33 5.74
N THR A 133 -6.04 -27.41 4.77
CA THR A 133 -6.19 -27.73 3.33
C THR A 133 -4.86 -27.61 2.58
N GLU A 134 -4.79 -28.15 1.35
CA GLU A 134 -3.63 -27.97 0.49
C GLU A 134 -3.41 -26.50 0.09
N GLU A 135 -4.48 -25.70 0.06
CA GLU A 135 -4.42 -24.27 -0.27
C GLU A 135 -3.52 -23.50 0.70
N ALA A 136 -3.42 -23.92 1.96
CA ALA A 136 -2.57 -23.26 2.96
C ALA A 136 -1.09 -23.19 2.58
N ASN A 137 -0.62 -24.13 1.76
CA ASN A 137 0.77 -24.16 1.28
C ASN A 137 1.07 -23.08 0.24
N ARG A 138 0.03 -22.52 -0.38
CA ARG A 138 0.10 -21.45 -1.38
C ARG A 138 -0.01 -20.05 -0.78
N ILE A 139 -0.29 -19.93 0.53
CA ILE A 139 -0.53 -18.64 1.19
C ILE A 139 0.74 -18.15 1.90
N HIS A 140 1.32 -17.06 1.40
CA HIS A 140 2.59 -16.53 1.87
C HIS A 140 2.50 -15.05 2.25
N LEU A 141 3.37 -14.62 3.18
CA LEU A 141 3.54 -13.23 3.58
C LEU A 141 4.97 -12.79 3.24
N LEU A 142 5.12 -11.75 2.43
CA LEU A 142 6.42 -11.18 2.06
C LEU A 142 6.59 -9.78 2.61
N ASN A 143 7.61 -9.58 3.45
CA ASN A 143 7.97 -8.24 3.90
C ASN A 143 8.98 -7.61 2.95
N ILE A 144 8.50 -6.99 1.89
CA ILE A 144 9.31 -6.20 0.97
C ILE A 144 8.71 -4.82 0.83
N SER A 145 9.55 -3.82 0.65
CA SER A 145 9.12 -2.44 0.49
C SER A 145 9.97 -1.71 -0.53
N ARG A 146 9.49 -0.56 -1.01
CA ARG A 146 10.26 0.31 -1.91
C ARG A 146 11.66 0.65 -1.37
N ALA A 147 11.85 0.65 -0.05
CA ALA A 147 13.14 0.96 0.58
C ALA A 147 14.17 -0.16 0.39
N ASN A 148 13.77 -1.43 0.42
CA ASN A 148 14.70 -2.57 0.29
C ASN A 148 14.68 -3.25 -1.08
N MET A 149 13.83 -2.84 -2.03
CA MET A 149 13.78 -3.44 -3.38
C MET A 149 15.10 -3.37 -4.17
N LYS A 150 15.97 -2.40 -3.87
CA LYS A 150 17.31 -2.31 -4.49
C LYS A 150 18.38 -3.06 -3.71
N GLY A 151 17.99 -3.72 -2.62
CA GLY A 151 18.89 -4.47 -1.75
C GLY A 151 19.50 -5.65 -2.49
N ARG A 152 20.82 -5.84 -2.33
CA ARG A 152 21.59 -6.92 -2.99
C ARG A 152 21.06 -8.32 -2.67
N LEU A 153 20.38 -8.49 -1.54
CA LEU A 153 19.84 -9.78 -1.09
C LEU A 153 18.39 -10.04 -1.54
N LEU A 154 17.74 -9.12 -2.26
CA LEU A 154 16.33 -9.30 -2.69
C LEU A 154 16.13 -10.62 -3.43
N LYS A 155 16.99 -10.92 -4.41
CA LYS A 155 16.86 -12.14 -5.22
C LYS A 155 17.00 -13.41 -4.37
N SER A 156 17.95 -13.43 -3.43
CA SER A 156 18.13 -14.57 -2.54
C SER A 156 16.96 -14.72 -1.58
N TYR A 157 16.43 -13.61 -1.03
CA TYR A 157 15.22 -13.62 -0.22
C TYR A 157 14.01 -14.17 -0.98
N LEU A 158 13.78 -13.73 -2.22
CA LEU A 158 12.71 -14.24 -3.07
C LEU A 158 12.86 -15.75 -3.32
N ASN A 159 14.08 -16.22 -3.60
CA ASN A 159 14.36 -17.65 -3.78
C ASN A 159 14.06 -18.47 -2.50
N GLU A 160 14.45 -17.98 -1.32
CA GLU A 160 14.18 -18.63 -0.03
C GLU A 160 12.68 -18.71 0.26
N ASN A 161 11.89 -17.78 -0.27
CA ASN A 161 10.42 -17.79 -0.18
C ASN A 161 9.75 -18.52 -1.35
N GLY A 162 10.50 -19.35 -2.10
CA GLY A 162 9.94 -20.19 -3.16
C GLY A 162 9.69 -19.50 -4.49
N ILE A 163 10.07 -18.22 -4.64
CA ILE A 163 9.97 -17.48 -5.91
C ILE A 163 11.32 -17.58 -6.63
N THR A 164 11.47 -18.64 -7.44
CA THR A 164 12.71 -18.96 -8.13
C THR A 164 12.59 -18.79 -9.65
N GLU A 165 13.70 -18.43 -10.31
CA GLU A 165 13.75 -18.32 -11.77
C GLU A 165 13.39 -19.64 -12.47
N SER A 166 13.87 -20.78 -11.96
CA SER A 166 13.54 -22.10 -12.52
C SER A 166 12.06 -22.41 -12.34
N GLY A 167 11.52 -22.26 -11.13
CA GLY A 167 10.10 -22.53 -10.87
C GLY A 167 9.19 -21.71 -11.76
N LEU A 168 9.44 -20.40 -11.87
CA LEU A 168 8.66 -19.53 -12.75
C LEU A 168 8.80 -19.92 -14.23
N ARG A 169 9.98 -20.33 -14.69
CA ARG A 169 10.16 -20.81 -16.08
C ARG A 169 9.48 -22.15 -16.34
N ASP A 170 9.35 -22.98 -15.32
CA ASP A 170 8.73 -24.31 -15.38
C ASP A 170 7.21 -24.24 -15.17
N GLY A 171 6.63 -23.04 -15.13
CA GLY A 171 5.19 -22.81 -15.12
C GLY A 171 4.58 -22.52 -13.75
N LYS A 172 5.40 -22.43 -12.68
CA LYS A 172 4.90 -21.94 -11.39
C LYS A 172 4.35 -20.53 -11.55
N LYS A 173 3.10 -20.31 -11.18
CA LYS A 173 2.42 -19.01 -11.21
C LYS A 173 2.32 -18.43 -9.82
N ILE A 174 2.50 -17.12 -9.71
CA ILE A 174 2.38 -16.39 -8.47
C ILE A 174 1.54 -15.12 -8.67
N VAL A 175 0.82 -14.72 -7.63
CA VAL A 175 0.13 -13.44 -7.57
C VAL A 175 0.52 -12.67 -6.30
N PHE A 176 0.95 -11.43 -6.47
CA PHE A 176 1.15 -10.51 -5.35
C PHE A 176 -0.15 -9.79 -5.00
N ILE A 177 -0.46 -9.71 -3.71
CA ILE A 177 -1.57 -8.92 -3.17
C ILE A 177 -1.03 -7.66 -2.53
N ASP A 178 -1.29 -6.53 -3.17
CA ASP A 178 -0.73 -5.23 -2.83
C ASP A 178 -1.86 -4.22 -2.54
N THR A 179 -1.65 -3.35 -1.56
CA THR A 179 -2.57 -2.26 -1.22
C THR A 179 -2.21 -0.96 -1.93
N GLY A 180 -1.02 -0.88 -2.52
CA GLY A 180 -0.58 0.26 -3.31
C GLY A 180 -1.42 0.45 -4.57
N PHE A 181 -1.10 1.49 -5.35
CA PHE A 181 -1.99 1.92 -6.45
C PHE A 181 -1.47 1.63 -7.87
N TYR A 182 -0.16 1.41 -8.03
CA TYR A 182 0.49 1.48 -9.35
C TYR A 182 1.42 0.30 -9.70
N GLY A 183 1.68 -0.63 -8.78
CA GLY A 183 2.58 -1.77 -9.03
C GLY A 183 4.08 -1.45 -9.10
N SER A 184 4.52 -0.40 -8.41
CA SER A 184 5.95 -0.07 -8.33
C SER A 184 6.81 -1.19 -7.69
N VAL A 185 6.22 -1.98 -6.79
CA VAL A 185 6.85 -3.14 -6.14
C VAL A 185 6.94 -4.31 -7.12
N GLU A 186 5.81 -4.71 -7.72
CA GLU A 186 5.73 -5.74 -8.77
C GLU A 186 6.79 -5.48 -9.85
N LYS A 187 6.81 -4.27 -10.41
CA LYS A 187 7.73 -3.90 -11.50
C LYS A 187 9.19 -4.09 -11.10
N GLN A 188 9.54 -3.84 -9.85
CA GLN A 188 10.90 -4.04 -9.34
C GLN A 188 11.21 -5.52 -9.11
N ILE A 189 10.29 -6.29 -8.53
CA ILE A 189 10.44 -7.74 -8.35
C ILE A 189 10.58 -8.42 -9.72
N SER A 190 9.69 -8.14 -10.67
CA SER A 190 9.69 -8.71 -12.02
C SER A 190 11.00 -8.42 -12.79
N ARG A 191 11.68 -7.30 -12.51
CA ARG A 191 12.99 -6.99 -13.09
C ARG A 191 14.12 -7.90 -12.60
N THR A 192 13.97 -8.55 -11.45
CA THR A 192 14.96 -9.51 -10.93
C THR A 192 14.97 -10.85 -11.69
N PHE A 193 13.90 -11.10 -12.46
CA PHE A 193 13.70 -12.31 -13.25
C PHE A 193 13.84 -12.06 -14.75
N SER A 194 14.12 -13.13 -15.51
CA SER A 194 14.23 -13.07 -16.96
C SER A 194 12.89 -12.75 -17.63
N ARG A 195 12.93 -12.27 -18.87
CA ARG A 195 11.73 -11.98 -19.67
C ARG A 195 10.79 -13.20 -19.81
N LYS A 196 11.34 -14.42 -19.76
CA LYS A 196 10.56 -15.67 -19.88
C LYS A 196 9.81 -16.03 -18.60
N ALA A 197 10.33 -15.66 -17.44
CA ALA A 197 9.71 -15.93 -16.15
C ALA A 197 8.61 -14.91 -15.78
N ARG A 198 8.76 -13.66 -16.22
CA ARG A 198 7.85 -12.54 -15.88
C ARG A 198 6.35 -12.78 -16.13
N PRO A 199 5.91 -13.45 -17.20
CA PRO A 199 4.47 -13.68 -17.43
C PRO A 199 3.77 -14.47 -16.30
N ASN A 200 4.53 -15.24 -15.52
CA ASN A 200 4.01 -16.03 -14.40
C ASN A 200 4.04 -15.25 -13.07
N ILE A 201 4.38 -13.96 -13.10
CA ILE A 201 4.30 -13.05 -11.97
C ILE A 201 3.14 -12.10 -12.21
N LYS A 202 2.12 -12.18 -11.35
CA LYS A 202 0.91 -11.37 -11.44
C LYS A 202 0.79 -10.48 -10.21
N THR A 203 -0.10 -9.50 -10.28
CA THR A 203 -0.44 -8.65 -9.13
C THR A 203 -1.91 -8.32 -9.17
N HIS A 204 -2.52 -8.34 -7.99
CA HIS A 204 -3.89 -7.95 -7.74
C HIS A 204 -3.90 -6.90 -6.64
N PHE A 205 -4.53 -5.76 -6.91
CA PHE A 205 -4.63 -4.67 -5.94
C PHE A 205 -5.95 -4.69 -5.21
N ILE A 206 -5.96 -4.18 -3.98
CA ILE A 206 -7.22 -3.76 -3.36
C ILE A 206 -7.85 -2.63 -4.19
N LEU A 207 -7.04 -1.62 -4.54
CA LEU A 207 -7.40 -0.50 -5.40
C LEU A 207 -6.27 -0.22 -6.40
N SER A 208 -6.47 -0.56 -7.67
CA SER A 208 -5.55 -0.19 -8.74
C SER A 208 -5.95 1.15 -9.35
N LEU A 209 -5.00 2.07 -9.43
CA LEU A 209 -5.11 3.25 -10.29
C LEU A 209 -4.54 2.98 -11.68
N ASN A 210 -4.01 1.78 -11.92
CA ASN A 210 -3.49 1.35 -13.22
C ASN A 210 -4.40 0.27 -13.84
N PRO A 211 -5.04 0.54 -14.99
CA PRO A 211 -6.00 -0.39 -15.60
C PRO A 211 -5.36 -1.73 -16.03
N MET A 212 -4.03 -1.81 -16.07
CA MET A 212 -3.30 -3.05 -16.37
C MET A 212 -3.37 -4.09 -15.24
N PHE A 213 -3.76 -3.67 -14.03
CA PHE A 213 -3.87 -4.55 -12.87
C PHE A 213 -5.30 -4.53 -12.31
N PRO A 214 -5.84 -5.69 -11.91
CA PRO A 214 -7.17 -5.76 -11.31
C PRO A 214 -7.21 -5.05 -9.96
N SER A 215 -8.40 -4.52 -9.66
CA SER A 215 -8.80 -4.03 -8.33
C SER A 215 -9.84 -4.97 -7.75
N SER A 216 -10.07 -4.89 -6.43
CA SER A 216 -11.17 -5.58 -5.76
C SER A 216 -12.22 -4.60 -5.25
N LEU A 217 -13.19 -4.29 -6.10
CA LEU A 217 -14.38 -3.54 -5.72
C LEU A 217 -15.14 -4.24 -4.59
N THR A 218 -15.13 -5.57 -4.52
CA THR A 218 -15.73 -6.35 -3.43
C THR A 218 -15.19 -5.98 -2.06
N PHE A 219 -13.90 -5.64 -1.96
CA PHE A 219 -13.33 -5.08 -0.72
C PHE A 219 -13.83 -3.66 -0.49
N LEU A 220 -13.79 -2.82 -1.53
CA LEU A 220 -14.10 -1.40 -1.44
C LEU A 220 -15.56 -1.11 -1.06
N ILE A 221 -16.50 -1.95 -1.48
CA ILE A 221 -17.93 -1.74 -1.17
C ILE A 221 -18.25 -1.87 0.31
N TRP A 222 -17.44 -2.60 1.08
CA TRP A 222 -17.58 -2.68 2.54
C TRP A 222 -17.17 -1.37 3.22
N LEU A 223 -16.22 -0.64 2.61
CA LEU A 223 -15.78 0.68 3.08
C LEU A 223 -16.67 1.81 2.54
N ASP A 224 -17.31 1.59 1.40
CA ASP A 224 -18.22 2.54 0.77
C ASP A 224 -19.23 1.82 -0.12
N ALA A 225 -20.51 1.77 0.28
CA ALA A 225 -21.54 1.07 -0.48
C ALA A 225 -21.74 1.60 -1.92
N LEU A 226 -21.20 2.77 -2.24
CA LEU A 226 -21.23 3.37 -3.58
C LEU A 226 -19.91 3.22 -4.35
N ALA A 227 -18.95 2.42 -3.87
CA ALA A 227 -17.65 2.26 -4.52
C ALA A 227 -17.74 1.84 -6.00
N ASN A 228 -18.75 1.03 -6.37
CA ASN A 228 -19.04 0.62 -7.75
C ASN A 228 -19.48 1.78 -8.68
N LYS A 229 -19.82 2.95 -8.13
CA LYS A 229 -20.24 4.16 -8.86
C LYS A 229 -19.22 5.29 -8.77
N LYS A 230 -18.10 5.06 -8.10
CA LYS A 230 -17.07 6.05 -7.84
C LYS A 230 -15.84 5.80 -8.71
N GLU A 231 -15.14 6.86 -9.05
CA GLU A 231 -13.81 6.75 -9.66
C GLU A 231 -12.81 6.18 -8.64
N ALA A 232 -11.87 5.38 -9.11
CA ALA A 232 -10.85 4.76 -8.27
C ALA A 232 -10.04 5.80 -7.46
N SER A 233 -9.74 6.95 -8.05
CA SER A 233 -9.05 8.08 -7.39
C SER A 233 -9.74 8.52 -6.10
N SER A 234 -11.08 8.61 -6.10
CA SER A 234 -11.88 9.02 -4.94
C SER A 234 -11.91 7.99 -3.80
N MET A 235 -11.47 6.76 -4.06
CA MET A 235 -11.37 5.69 -3.05
C MET A 235 -9.98 5.60 -2.44
N LYS A 236 -9.00 6.34 -2.99
CA LYS A 236 -7.58 6.29 -2.57
C LYS A 236 -7.42 6.51 -1.08
N VAL A 237 -8.11 7.48 -0.49
CA VAL A 237 -7.88 7.81 0.91
C VAL A 237 -8.51 6.81 1.88
N LYS A 238 -9.62 6.17 1.50
CA LYS A 238 -10.13 5.05 2.30
C LYS A 238 -9.09 3.93 2.40
N ILE A 239 -8.37 3.68 1.31
CA ILE A 239 -7.25 2.73 1.30
C ILE A 239 -6.04 3.26 2.08
N LEU A 240 -5.67 4.54 1.96
CA LEU A 240 -4.59 5.11 2.78
C LEU A 240 -4.89 5.02 4.29
N ASN A 241 -6.15 5.22 4.69
CA ASN A 241 -6.57 5.06 6.08
C ASN A 241 -6.45 3.59 6.52
N TYR A 242 -6.78 2.64 5.64
CA TYR A 242 -6.56 1.22 5.86
C TYR A 242 -5.05 0.88 5.98
N GLU A 243 -4.18 1.41 5.13
CA GLU A 243 -2.72 1.25 5.22
C GLU A 243 -2.10 1.85 6.50
N HIS A 244 -2.83 2.74 7.17
CA HIS A 244 -2.47 3.37 8.44
C HIS A 244 -3.03 2.65 9.66
N MET A 245 -3.68 1.50 9.49
CA MET A 245 -4.00 0.62 10.61
C MET A 245 -2.73 0.23 11.38
N HIS A 246 -2.88 -0.01 12.69
CA HIS A 246 -1.73 -0.45 13.47
C HIS A 246 -1.20 -1.78 12.95
N ARG A 247 0.12 -1.95 12.95
CA ARG A 247 0.81 -3.11 12.38
C ARG A 247 1.87 -3.65 13.33
N PHE A 248 2.28 -4.90 13.10
CA PHE A 248 3.17 -5.60 14.00
C PHE A 248 4.64 -5.13 13.92
N THR A 249 5.12 -4.80 12.71
CA THR A 249 6.47 -4.25 12.51
C THR A 249 6.46 -3.03 11.60
N SER A 250 7.56 -2.29 11.59
CA SER A 250 7.83 -1.22 10.63
C SER A 250 8.06 -1.76 9.22
N ARG A 251 7.99 -0.85 8.24
CA ARG A 251 8.37 -1.15 6.86
C ARG A 251 9.85 -1.56 6.82
N SER A 252 10.14 -2.74 6.27
CA SER A 252 11.52 -3.20 6.11
C SER A 252 12.33 -2.21 5.26
N THR A 253 13.51 -1.83 5.76
CA THR A 253 14.41 -0.88 5.10
C THR A 253 15.59 -1.58 4.45
N GLN A 254 15.92 -2.79 4.90
CA GLN A 254 17.01 -3.60 4.36
C GLN A 254 16.79 -5.10 4.58
N PHE A 255 17.76 -5.90 4.13
CA PHE A 255 17.84 -7.33 4.38
C PHE A 255 19.10 -7.65 5.19
N ALA A 256 19.02 -8.62 6.09
CA ALA A 256 20.16 -9.18 6.81
C ALA A 256 20.11 -10.71 6.80
N SER A 257 21.25 -11.36 7.00
CA SER A 257 21.28 -12.80 7.21
C SER A 257 21.27 -13.09 8.71
N VAL A 258 20.26 -13.81 9.18
CA VAL A 258 20.04 -14.13 10.60
C VAL A 258 19.89 -15.64 10.71
N GLY A 259 20.78 -16.30 11.46
CA GLY A 259 20.77 -17.77 11.56
C GLY A 259 20.93 -18.48 10.20
N GLY A 260 21.56 -17.83 9.22
CA GLY A 260 21.76 -18.38 7.87
C GLY A 260 20.61 -18.14 6.89
N GLN A 261 19.48 -17.59 7.32
CA GLN A 261 18.35 -17.21 6.47
C GLN A 261 18.33 -15.69 6.22
N ILE A 262 17.74 -15.24 5.12
CA ILE A 262 17.63 -13.82 4.81
C ILE A 262 16.33 -13.28 5.38
N HIS A 263 16.45 -12.28 6.23
CA HIS A 263 15.31 -11.61 6.85
C HIS A 263 15.24 -10.15 6.42
N PRO A 264 14.05 -9.67 6.02
CA PRO A 264 13.75 -8.25 5.97
C PRO A 264 13.75 -7.70 7.39
N ILE A 265 14.44 -6.57 7.57
CA ILE A 265 14.61 -5.94 8.89
C ILE A 265 14.37 -4.43 8.80
N SER A 266 13.96 -3.86 9.92
CA SER A 266 13.80 -2.43 10.12
C SER A 266 14.32 -2.04 11.49
N ARG A 267 14.76 -0.78 11.65
CA ARG A 267 15.11 -0.26 12.97
C ARG A 267 13.86 0.07 13.77
N THR A 268 13.88 -0.20 15.06
CA THR A 268 12.75 0.07 15.96
C THR A 268 12.61 1.55 16.35
N ASP A 269 13.66 2.35 16.15
CA ASP A 269 13.72 3.78 16.45
C ASP A 269 13.41 4.69 15.24
N TYR A 270 12.95 4.12 14.13
CA TYR A 270 12.72 4.87 12.89
C TYR A 270 11.40 5.66 12.93
N ASP A 271 11.40 6.88 12.40
CA ASP A 271 10.36 7.94 12.49
C ASP A 271 8.91 7.60 12.12
N ASN A 272 8.63 6.37 11.68
CA ASN A 272 7.31 5.89 11.24
C ASN A 272 6.66 4.93 12.25
N THR A 273 7.05 5.02 13.53
CA THR A 273 6.55 4.19 14.64
C THR A 273 5.11 4.49 15.04
N GLU A 274 4.51 5.61 14.61
CA GLU A 274 3.14 6.00 15.00
C GLU A 274 2.10 4.91 14.71
N PHE A 275 2.32 4.12 13.66
CA PHE A 275 1.44 3.02 13.27
C PHE A 275 1.95 1.64 13.72
N VAL A 276 3.13 1.54 14.32
CA VAL A 276 3.68 0.27 14.78
C VAL A 276 3.27 0.07 16.24
N SER A 277 2.33 -0.85 16.46
CA SER A 277 1.89 -1.23 17.79
C SER A 277 1.65 -2.73 17.80
N LYS A 278 2.62 -3.49 18.35
CA LYS A 278 2.55 -4.95 18.45
C LYS A 278 1.29 -5.37 19.20
N GLU A 279 0.99 -4.72 20.32
CA GLU A 279 -0.21 -4.98 21.12
C GLU A 279 -1.50 -4.85 20.29
N LYS A 280 -1.70 -3.71 19.62
CA LYS A 280 -2.91 -3.49 18.80
C LYS A 280 -2.95 -4.42 17.58
N ALA A 281 -1.82 -4.70 16.95
CA ALA A 281 -1.76 -5.65 15.84
C ALA A 281 -2.16 -7.07 16.28
N LEU A 282 -1.66 -7.53 17.43
CA LEU A 282 -2.06 -8.80 18.01
C LEU A 282 -3.54 -8.83 18.43
N LEU A 283 -4.09 -7.68 18.85
CA LEU A 283 -5.52 -7.56 19.11
C LEU A 283 -6.35 -7.71 17.83
N TYR A 284 -5.98 -7.05 16.72
CA TYR A 284 -6.63 -7.25 15.42
C TYR A 284 -6.57 -8.71 14.97
N MET A 285 -5.41 -9.37 15.10
CA MET A 285 -5.23 -10.79 14.81
C MET A 285 -6.16 -11.66 15.67
N GLN A 286 -6.22 -11.42 16.98
CA GLN A 286 -7.11 -12.17 17.87
C GLN A 286 -8.59 -11.96 17.49
N ASN A 287 -8.98 -10.73 17.17
CA ASN A 287 -10.35 -10.41 16.78
C ASN A 287 -10.74 -11.10 15.45
N ILE A 288 -9.85 -11.13 14.45
CA ILE A 288 -10.04 -11.91 13.22
C ILE A 288 -10.23 -13.39 13.54
N LYS A 289 -9.35 -13.97 14.37
CA LYS A 289 -9.43 -15.39 14.77
C LYS A 289 -10.73 -15.72 15.50
N LYS A 290 -11.14 -14.87 16.45
CA LYS A 290 -12.41 -14.99 17.19
C LYS A 290 -13.61 -14.89 16.26
N GLU A 291 -13.57 -13.98 15.29
CA GLU A 291 -14.65 -13.84 14.30
C GLU A 291 -14.75 -15.08 13.41
N TRP A 292 -13.62 -15.60 12.94
CA TRP A 292 -13.56 -16.82 12.13
C TRP A 292 -14.11 -18.07 12.85
N GLN A 293 -14.06 -18.11 14.18
CA GLN A 293 -14.62 -19.22 14.97
C GLN A 293 -16.16 -19.27 14.95
N LYS A 294 -16.84 -18.20 14.51
CA LYS A 294 -18.30 -18.17 14.40
C LYS A 294 -18.77 -18.94 13.16
N ASP A 295 -19.72 -19.86 13.34
CA ASP A 295 -20.27 -20.65 12.24
C ASP A 295 -20.85 -19.78 11.12
N SER A 296 -21.60 -18.74 11.48
CA SER A 296 -22.19 -17.80 10.52
C SER A 296 -21.16 -17.10 9.64
N VAL A 297 -19.95 -16.83 10.15
CA VAL A 297 -18.87 -16.20 9.38
C VAL A 297 -18.25 -17.20 8.41
N ARG A 298 -18.01 -18.43 8.86
CA ARG A 298 -17.50 -19.52 7.99
C ARG A 298 -18.50 -19.89 6.90
N GLU A 299 -19.78 -20.00 7.24
CA GLU A 299 -20.87 -20.22 6.29
C GLU A 299 -20.94 -19.08 5.25
N LYS A 300 -20.88 -17.83 5.70
CA LYS A 300 -20.86 -16.68 4.78
C LYS A 300 -19.63 -16.67 3.87
N PHE A 301 -18.46 -17.02 4.40
CA PHE A 301 -17.23 -17.12 3.62
C PHE A 301 -17.34 -18.20 2.53
N GLN A 302 -17.83 -19.39 2.88
CA GLN A 302 -18.06 -20.47 1.91
C GLN A 302 -19.13 -20.09 0.88
N PHE A 303 -20.20 -19.42 1.31
CA PHE A 303 -21.20 -18.88 0.41
C PHE A 303 -20.60 -17.88 -0.60
N ASP A 304 -19.69 -17.00 -0.17
CA ASP A 304 -18.99 -16.07 -1.07
C ASP A 304 -18.04 -16.78 -2.02
N ARG A 305 -17.33 -17.85 -1.60
CA ARG A 305 -16.51 -18.70 -2.48
C ARG A 305 -17.36 -19.35 -3.57
N GLU A 306 -18.41 -20.08 -3.19
CA GLU A 306 -19.28 -20.77 -4.14
C GLU A 306 -19.99 -19.81 -5.10
N LYS A 307 -20.39 -18.63 -4.60
CA LYS A 307 -20.93 -17.55 -5.43
C LYS A 307 -19.91 -17.07 -6.46
N THR A 308 -18.67 -16.80 -6.05
CA THR A 308 -17.59 -16.36 -6.95
C THR A 308 -17.31 -17.41 -8.01
N LYS A 309 -17.14 -18.67 -7.60
CA LYS A 309 -16.93 -19.81 -8.48
C LYS A 309 -18.07 -19.98 -9.50
N ARG A 310 -19.32 -19.86 -9.07
CA ARG A 310 -20.50 -19.90 -9.96
C ARG A 310 -20.46 -18.78 -11.00
N LEU A 311 -20.17 -17.55 -10.58
CA LEU A 311 -20.11 -16.41 -11.50
C LEU A 311 -18.98 -16.56 -12.52
N ILE A 312 -17.79 -17.01 -12.10
CA ILE A 312 -16.67 -17.33 -13.00
C ILE A 312 -17.12 -18.41 -14.00
N ALA A 313 -17.74 -19.50 -13.54
CA ALA A 313 -18.19 -20.57 -14.41
C ALA A 313 -19.21 -20.10 -15.45
N VAL A 314 -20.17 -19.25 -15.06
CA VAL A 314 -21.14 -18.64 -15.98
C VAL A 314 -20.45 -17.76 -17.01
N LEU A 315 -19.55 -16.87 -16.58
CA LEU A 315 -18.88 -15.90 -17.45
C LEU A 315 -17.86 -16.52 -18.40
N VAL A 316 -17.19 -17.61 -18.00
CA VAL A 316 -16.10 -18.23 -18.77
C VAL A 316 -16.60 -19.38 -19.65
N ASN A 317 -17.56 -20.19 -19.18
CA ASN A 317 -17.91 -21.45 -19.85
C ASN A 317 -19.20 -21.38 -20.68
N GLN A 318 -19.96 -20.29 -20.63
CA GLN A 318 -21.20 -20.15 -21.38
C GLN A 318 -21.05 -19.22 -22.58
N PRO A 319 -21.83 -19.42 -23.65
CA PRO A 319 -21.95 -18.43 -24.73
C PRO A 319 -22.41 -17.08 -24.19
N SER A 320 -21.93 -15.99 -24.79
CA SER A 320 -22.17 -14.60 -24.34
C SER A 320 -23.64 -14.32 -23.99
N GLU A 321 -24.58 -14.68 -24.87
CA GLU A 321 -26.01 -14.45 -24.67
C GLU A 321 -26.57 -15.22 -23.47
N THR A 322 -26.15 -16.48 -23.29
CA THR A 322 -26.54 -17.32 -22.16
C THR A 322 -25.95 -16.78 -20.86
N ALA A 323 -24.67 -16.41 -20.86
CA ALA A 323 -24.01 -15.81 -19.72
C ALA A 323 -24.70 -14.52 -19.29
N VAL A 324 -25.05 -13.63 -20.23
CA VAL A 324 -25.80 -12.39 -19.95
C VAL A 324 -27.15 -12.69 -19.31
N SER A 325 -27.90 -13.65 -19.85
CA SER A 325 -29.21 -14.05 -19.31
C SER A 325 -29.09 -14.60 -17.89
N GLU A 326 -28.13 -15.50 -17.64
CA GLU A 326 -27.92 -16.09 -16.32
C GLU A 326 -27.43 -15.07 -15.29
N ILE A 327 -26.53 -14.16 -15.68
CA ILE A 327 -26.07 -13.09 -14.78
C ILE A 327 -27.21 -12.13 -14.43
N ARG A 328 -28.07 -11.75 -15.39
CA ARG A 328 -29.26 -10.94 -15.11
C ARG A 328 -30.18 -11.64 -14.11
N LYS A 329 -30.45 -12.93 -14.31
CA LYS A 329 -31.24 -13.73 -13.36
C LYS A 329 -30.62 -13.73 -11.96
N ILE A 330 -29.30 -13.91 -11.85
CA ILE A 330 -28.59 -13.86 -10.56
C ILE A 330 -28.75 -12.48 -9.90
N LEU A 331 -28.65 -11.38 -10.68
CA LEU A 331 -28.82 -10.02 -10.16
C LEU A 331 -30.27 -9.72 -9.76
N GLU A 332 -31.26 -10.23 -10.48
CA GLU A 332 -32.69 -10.08 -10.18
C GLU A 332 -33.11 -10.87 -8.92
N GLU A 333 -32.52 -12.05 -8.71
CA GLU A 333 -32.76 -12.90 -7.54
C GLU A 333 -31.95 -12.47 -6.30
N ALA A 334 -30.93 -11.63 -6.48
CA ALA A 334 -30.08 -11.16 -5.37
C ALA A 334 -30.88 -10.28 -4.40
N PRO A 335 -30.71 -10.45 -3.07
CA PRO A 335 -31.28 -9.52 -2.10
C PRO A 335 -30.84 -8.08 -2.39
N LEU A 336 -31.75 -7.11 -2.34
CA LEU A 336 -31.46 -5.70 -2.67
C LEU A 336 -30.24 -5.14 -1.94
N ARG A 337 -30.04 -5.55 -0.66
CA ARG A 337 -28.89 -5.13 0.15
C ARG A 337 -27.54 -5.72 -0.30
N GLU A 338 -27.57 -6.83 -1.03
CA GLU A 338 -26.38 -7.52 -1.55
C GLU A 338 -26.11 -7.20 -3.02
N LEU A 339 -27.07 -6.57 -3.73
CA LEU A 339 -26.91 -6.23 -5.14
C LEU A 339 -25.57 -5.50 -5.43
N PRO A 340 -25.15 -4.47 -4.67
CA PRO A 340 -23.84 -3.82 -4.90
C PRO A 340 -22.65 -4.78 -4.82
N PHE A 341 -22.74 -5.82 -3.99
CA PHE A 341 -21.73 -6.86 -3.87
C PHE A 341 -21.66 -7.75 -5.10
N TYR A 342 -22.81 -8.18 -5.64
CA TYR A 342 -22.84 -8.96 -6.88
C TYR A 342 -22.28 -8.16 -8.05
N GLU A 343 -22.65 -6.88 -8.17
CA GLU A 343 -22.12 -6.01 -9.22
C GLU A 343 -20.60 -5.83 -9.09
N ALA A 344 -20.10 -5.60 -7.87
CA ALA A 344 -18.68 -5.48 -7.59
C ALA A 344 -17.92 -6.77 -7.95
N LEU A 345 -18.45 -7.93 -7.55
CA LEU A 345 -17.83 -9.22 -7.82
C LEU A 345 -17.76 -9.54 -9.32
N ILE A 346 -18.81 -9.26 -10.08
CA ILE A 346 -18.78 -9.42 -11.55
C ILE A 346 -17.69 -8.52 -12.15
N ARG A 347 -17.63 -7.25 -11.75
CA ARG A 347 -16.59 -6.33 -12.23
C ARG A 347 -15.18 -6.78 -11.85
N ASP A 348 -14.99 -7.33 -10.65
CA ASP A 348 -13.71 -7.88 -10.20
C ASP A 348 -13.27 -9.07 -11.07
N ILE A 349 -14.19 -9.97 -11.43
CA ILE A 349 -13.91 -11.08 -12.36
C ILE A 349 -13.45 -10.56 -13.72
N PHE A 350 -14.13 -9.56 -14.27
CA PHE A 350 -13.74 -8.94 -15.54
C PHE A 350 -12.39 -8.24 -15.49
N ALA A 351 -12.10 -7.53 -14.39
CA ALA A 351 -10.82 -6.90 -14.17
C ALA A 351 -9.69 -7.94 -14.05
N ALA A 352 -9.98 -9.08 -13.39
CA ALA A 352 -9.03 -10.15 -13.14
C ALA A 352 -8.83 -11.11 -14.32
N GLN A 353 -9.67 -11.09 -15.36
CA GLN A 353 -9.68 -12.09 -16.44
C GLN A 353 -8.30 -12.37 -17.06
N LYS A 354 -7.49 -11.31 -17.26
CA LYS A 354 -6.14 -11.44 -17.81
C LYS A 354 -5.20 -12.17 -16.85
N ASN A 355 -5.29 -11.85 -15.55
CA ASN A 355 -4.53 -12.57 -14.53
C ASN A 355 -5.05 -14.00 -14.37
N MET A 356 -6.35 -14.25 -14.54
CA MET A 356 -6.92 -15.60 -14.49
C MET A 356 -6.63 -16.42 -15.75
N GLU A 357 -6.08 -15.80 -16.81
CA GLU A 357 -5.88 -16.43 -18.13
C GLU A 357 -7.17 -16.99 -18.74
N VAL A 358 -8.29 -16.32 -18.48
CA VAL A 358 -9.60 -16.64 -19.06
C VAL A 358 -10.03 -15.57 -20.06
N ASN A 359 -10.85 -15.97 -21.04
CA ASN A 359 -11.45 -15.06 -22.00
C ASN A 359 -12.94 -14.90 -21.69
N ILE A 360 -13.38 -13.69 -21.34
CA ILE A 360 -14.78 -13.39 -21.05
C ILE A 360 -15.34 -12.55 -22.19
N ASP A 361 -16.12 -13.19 -23.05
CA ASP A 361 -16.75 -12.54 -24.21
C ASP A 361 -18.14 -11.99 -23.88
N VAL A 362 -18.25 -11.20 -22.81
CA VAL A 362 -19.52 -10.61 -22.36
C VAL A 362 -19.38 -9.10 -22.32
N ASN A 363 -20.32 -8.39 -22.95
CA ASN A 363 -20.36 -6.94 -22.89
C ASN A 363 -21.05 -6.47 -21.59
N LEU A 364 -20.29 -5.90 -20.66
CA LEU A 364 -20.81 -5.38 -19.39
C LEU A 364 -21.98 -4.38 -19.55
N LYS A 365 -22.05 -3.65 -20.67
CA LYS A 365 -23.17 -2.74 -20.96
C LYS A 365 -24.50 -3.45 -21.07
N LEU A 366 -24.50 -4.70 -21.54
CA LEU A 366 -25.71 -5.53 -21.61
C LEU A 366 -26.22 -5.91 -20.21
N LEU A 367 -25.38 -5.84 -19.18
CA LEU A 367 -25.77 -6.05 -17.79
C LEU A 367 -26.21 -4.75 -17.09
N GLY A 368 -26.28 -3.63 -17.80
CA GLY A 368 -26.62 -2.32 -17.23
C GLY A 368 -25.49 -1.65 -16.46
N PHE A 369 -24.28 -2.21 -16.52
CA PHE A 369 -23.10 -1.62 -15.90
C PHE A 369 -22.58 -0.44 -16.72
N ARG A 370 -22.42 0.70 -16.04
CA ARG A 370 -21.73 1.87 -16.61
C ARG A 370 -20.23 1.60 -16.74
N ASP A 371 -19.62 2.18 -17.77
CA ASP A 371 -18.16 2.29 -17.93
C ASP A 371 -17.65 3.23 -16.82
N VAL A 372 -17.39 2.71 -15.63
CA VAL A 372 -16.86 3.49 -14.48
C VAL A 372 -15.36 3.24 -14.31
N LEU A 373 -14.74 2.46 -15.20
CA LEU A 373 -13.35 2.00 -15.09
C LEU A 373 -12.46 2.53 -16.20
N ASP A 374 -12.73 3.72 -16.74
CA ASP A 374 -11.76 4.44 -17.57
C ASP A 374 -10.64 5.01 -16.69
N ALA A 375 -9.88 4.12 -16.04
CA ALA A 375 -8.65 4.43 -15.31
C ALA A 375 -7.47 4.77 -16.25
N VAL A 376 -7.70 4.72 -17.57
CA VAL A 376 -6.66 4.89 -18.59
C VAL A 376 -6.05 6.29 -18.56
N ASP A 377 -6.82 7.33 -18.22
CA ASP A 377 -6.31 8.72 -18.19
C ASP A 377 -5.58 9.10 -16.88
N VAL A 378 -5.70 8.30 -15.81
CA VAL A 378 -5.22 8.70 -14.47
C VAL A 378 -3.74 8.39 -14.25
N VAL A 379 -3.21 7.28 -14.80
CA VAL A 379 -1.80 6.90 -14.61
C VAL A 379 -0.87 7.84 -15.35
N ASP A 380 -1.16 8.09 -16.64
CA ASP A 380 -0.36 9.01 -17.45
C ASP A 380 -0.44 10.41 -16.89
N ALA A 381 -1.62 10.85 -16.43
CA ALA A 381 -1.75 12.14 -15.74
C ALA A 381 -0.96 12.20 -14.42
N PHE A 382 -0.89 11.13 -13.62
CA PHE A 382 -0.23 11.16 -12.30
C PHE A 382 1.29 11.07 -12.37
N GLU A 383 1.86 10.11 -13.12
CA GLU A 383 3.32 10.04 -13.31
C GLU A 383 3.81 11.26 -14.09
N ALA A 384 3.07 11.72 -15.11
CA ALA A 384 3.37 12.99 -15.76
C ALA A 384 3.29 14.15 -14.77
N ASN A 385 2.26 14.23 -13.91
CA ASN A 385 2.16 15.30 -12.91
C ASN A 385 3.33 15.30 -11.92
N ARG A 386 3.76 14.14 -11.41
CA ARG A 386 4.87 14.10 -10.45
C ARG A 386 6.20 14.44 -11.11
N GLU A 387 6.52 13.85 -12.25
CA GLU A 387 7.75 14.17 -12.97
C GLU A 387 7.74 15.60 -13.54
N GLU A 388 6.60 16.09 -14.02
CA GLU A 388 6.41 17.47 -14.43
C GLU A 388 6.58 18.43 -13.25
N ARG A 389 6.05 18.10 -12.07
CA ARG A 389 6.24 18.92 -10.87
C ARG A 389 7.69 18.90 -10.39
N ILE A 390 8.37 17.76 -10.46
CA ILE A 390 9.83 17.70 -10.21
C ILE A 390 10.58 18.54 -11.25
N ARG A 391 10.15 18.53 -12.52
CA ARG A 391 10.76 19.35 -13.57
C ARG A 391 10.53 20.84 -13.35
N ARG A 392 9.31 21.24 -12.94
CA ARG A 392 8.92 22.62 -12.61
C ARG A 392 9.56 23.11 -11.31
N PHE A 393 9.71 22.22 -10.33
CA PHE A 393 10.27 22.49 -9.01
C PHE A 393 11.33 21.44 -8.62
N PRO A 394 12.55 21.50 -9.21
CA PRO A 394 13.59 20.49 -8.98
C PRO A 394 13.97 20.30 -7.51
N LYS A 395 13.88 21.37 -6.71
CA LYS A 395 14.13 21.35 -5.27
C LYS A 395 13.17 20.43 -4.51
N TRP A 396 11.98 20.13 -5.05
CA TRP A 396 11.02 19.26 -4.39
C TRP A 396 11.31 17.77 -4.58
N SER A 397 12.19 17.39 -5.51
CA SER A 397 12.51 15.98 -5.79
C SER A 397 12.89 15.18 -4.54
N ILE A 398 13.67 15.78 -3.65
CA ILE A 398 14.09 15.17 -2.39
C ILE A 398 12.91 14.95 -1.43
N TYR A 399 11.96 15.89 -1.38
CA TYR A 399 10.82 15.85 -0.48
C TYR A 399 9.70 14.94 -1.00
N LEU A 400 9.42 15.00 -2.30
CA LEU A 400 8.40 14.16 -2.95
C LEU A 400 8.77 12.68 -2.93
N SER A 401 10.04 12.33 -2.67
CA SER A 401 10.50 10.94 -2.57
C SER A 401 10.03 10.26 -1.27
N ASN A 402 9.85 11.02 -0.18
CA ASN A 402 9.35 10.56 1.10
C ASN A 402 8.56 11.67 1.82
N PRO A 403 7.35 11.98 1.35
CA PRO A 403 6.62 13.16 1.83
C PRO A 403 6.32 13.14 3.33
N SER A 404 6.01 11.98 3.92
CA SER A 404 5.71 11.87 5.35
C SER A 404 6.87 12.34 6.22
N ALA A 405 8.11 11.94 5.90
CA ALA A 405 9.27 12.34 6.68
C ALA A 405 9.62 13.82 6.46
N SER A 406 9.62 14.27 5.21
CA SER A 406 9.99 15.66 4.88
C SER A 406 9.00 16.69 5.41
N ILE A 407 7.69 16.40 5.32
CA ILE A 407 6.67 17.33 5.84
C ILE A 407 6.78 17.41 7.36
N LYS A 408 6.92 16.28 8.06
CA LYS A 408 7.16 16.27 9.52
C LYS A 408 8.38 17.11 9.90
N GLU A 409 9.47 17.01 9.14
CA GLU A 409 10.67 17.82 9.35
C GLU A 409 10.41 19.32 9.16
N PHE A 410 9.64 19.72 8.13
CA PHE A 410 9.25 21.13 7.94
C PHE A 410 8.44 21.68 9.09
N PHE A 411 7.52 20.89 9.66
CA PHE A 411 6.78 21.29 10.86
C PHE A 411 7.71 21.43 12.06
N ALA A 412 8.63 20.48 12.27
CA ALA A 412 9.58 20.51 13.38
C ALA A 412 10.57 21.68 13.30
N GLN A 413 10.96 22.07 12.09
CA GLN A 413 11.86 23.21 11.83
C GLN A 413 11.13 24.54 11.66
N GLU A 414 9.81 24.54 11.76
CA GLU A 414 8.98 25.71 11.48
C GLU A 414 9.21 26.32 10.07
N ASP A 415 9.50 25.47 9.08
CA ASP A 415 9.61 25.86 7.67
C ASP A 415 8.23 26.06 7.03
N TRP A 416 7.53 27.09 7.53
CA TRP A 416 6.21 27.48 7.06
C TRP A 416 6.20 27.94 5.61
N ALA A 417 7.34 28.41 5.10
CA ALA A 417 7.49 28.83 3.72
C ALA A 417 7.36 27.63 2.77
N MET A 418 8.03 26.52 3.08
CA MET A 418 7.92 25.30 2.27
C MET A 418 6.53 24.67 2.37
N ILE A 419 5.93 24.63 3.56
CA ILE A 419 4.55 24.14 3.73
C ILE A 419 3.57 25.01 2.91
N LYS A 420 3.74 26.33 2.95
CA LYS A 420 2.97 27.27 2.13
C LYS A 420 3.13 26.97 0.64
N GLU A 421 4.35 26.75 0.16
CA GLU A 421 4.60 26.40 -1.24
C GLU A 421 3.86 25.12 -1.65
N PHE A 422 3.82 24.10 -0.78
CA PHE A 422 3.13 22.85 -1.07
C PHE A 422 1.61 23.01 -1.14
N ILE A 423 1.03 23.76 -0.20
CA ILE A 423 -0.40 24.08 -0.22
C ILE A 423 -0.74 24.93 -1.46
N ASP A 424 0.06 25.96 -1.74
CA ASP A 424 -0.13 26.86 -2.88
C ASP A 424 -0.12 26.11 -4.21
N ALA A 425 0.72 25.09 -4.32
CA ALA A 425 0.87 24.30 -5.53
C ALA A 425 -0.11 23.13 -5.65
N ASN A 426 -0.89 22.85 -4.60
CA ASN A 426 -1.83 21.73 -4.54
C ASN A 426 -1.20 20.44 -5.12
N ILE A 427 -0.10 20.01 -4.49
CA ILE A 427 0.85 19.06 -5.10
C ILE A 427 0.17 17.73 -5.43
N ASP A 428 -0.42 17.10 -4.43
CA ASP A 428 -1.21 15.89 -4.54
C ASP A 428 -1.98 15.65 -3.24
N ASP A 429 -3.02 14.82 -3.32
CA ASP A 429 -3.89 14.53 -2.16
C ASP A 429 -3.16 13.84 -0.99
N GLU A 430 -2.10 13.05 -1.24
CA GLU A 430 -1.33 12.38 -0.19
C GLU A 430 -0.49 13.41 0.59
N ILE A 431 0.16 14.35 -0.09
CA ILE A 431 0.90 15.46 0.51
C ILE A 431 -0.03 16.38 1.27
N ASN A 432 -1.14 16.79 0.66
CA ASN A 432 -2.13 17.63 1.32
C ASN A 432 -2.67 16.94 2.57
N PHE A 433 -2.93 15.63 2.50
CA PHE A 433 -3.36 14.85 3.66
C PHE A 433 -2.33 14.88 4.79
N ILE A 434 -1.05 14.66 4.49
CA ILE A 434 0.02 14.72 5.50
C ILE A 434 0.14 16.13 6.09
N ILE A 435 0.05 17.18 5.27
CA ILE A 435 0.06 18.58 5.74
C ILE A 435 -1.13 18.85 6.66
N ILE A 436 -2.34 18.44 6.27
CA ILE A 436 -3.55 18.59 7.09
C ILE A 436 -3.33 17.90 8.43
N LYS A 437 -2.77 16.69 8.42
CA LYS A 437 -2.52 15.96 9.65
C LYS A 437 -1.71 16.78 10.65
N HIS A 438 -0.57 17.31 10.20
CA HIS A 438 0.29 18.13 11.06
C HIS A 438 -0.28 19.53 11.37
N LEU A 439 -1.00 20.17 10.46
CA LEU A 439 -1.61 21.49 10.69
C LEU A 439 -2.66 21.45 11.81
N TYR A 440 -3.41 20.37 11.94
CA TYR A 440 -4.58 20.29 12.81
C TYR A 440 -4.38 19.42 14.06
N ASP A 441 -3.29 18.64 14.15
CA ASP A 441 -2.90 17.89 15.36
C ASP A 441 -2.21 18.77 16.43
N GLU A 442 -1.77 19.99 16.07
CA GLU A 442 -1.05 20.90 16.98
C GLU A 442 -1.85 22.15 17.37
N LYS A 443 -1.45 22.83 18.45
CA LYS A 443 -2.08 24.10 18.87
C LYS A 443 -1.99 25.15 17.76
N ALA A 444 -3.12 25.81 17.48
CA ALA A 444 -3.19 26.87 16.49
C ALA A 444 -2.34 28.08 16.94
N THR A 445 -1.26 28.34 16.21
CA THR A 445 -0.50 29.60 16.23
C THR A 445 -0.96 30.48 15.06
N GLY A 446 -0.63 31.77 15.07
CA GLY A 446 -1.05 32.70 13.99
C GLY A 446 -0.67 32.23 12.59
N VAL A 447 0.53 31.65 12.43
CA VAL A 447 1.00 31.11 11.15
C VAL A 447 0.24 29.84 10.75
N LYS A 448 -0.02 28.93 11.70
CA LYS A 448 -0.81 27.72 11.42
C LYS A 448 -2.23 28.05 11.02
N HIS A 449 -2.87 29.02 11.69
CA HIS A 449 -4.21 29.46 11.32
C HIS A 449 -4.24 30.03 9.88
N TYR A 450 -3.22 30.80 9.50
CA TYR A 450 -3.06 31.26 8.12
C TYR A 450 -2.91 30.10 7.12
N LEU A 451 -2.07 29.11 7.42
CA LEU A 451 -1.88 27.94 6.54
C LEU A 451 -3.14 27.07 6.44
N GLN A 452 -3.86 26.87 7.55
CA GLN A 452 -5.15 26.19 7.60
C GLN A 452 -6.18 26.89 6.71
N LYS A 453 -6.28 28.22 6.83
CA LYS A 453 -7.16 29.04 5.98
C LYS A 453 -6.81 28.88 4.50
N MET A 454 -5.53 29.01 4.18
CA MET A 454 -5.03 28.89 2.81
C MET A 454 -5.27 27.50 2.23
N MET A 455 -5.14 26.45 3.05
CA MET A 455 -5.48 25.09 2.64
C MET A 455 -6.96 24.99 2.29
N ILE A 456 -7.87 25.54 3.11
CA ILE A 456 -9.31 25.52 2.79
C ILE A 456 -9.63 26.29 1.51
N GLU A 457 -8.98 27.44 1.27
CA GLU A 457 -9.24 28.25 0.08
C GLU A 457 -8.75 27.59 -1.22
N LYS A 458 -7.76 26.71 -1.14
CA LYS A 458 -7.06 26.13 -2.31
C LYS A 458 -7.24 24.64 -2.49
N ALA A 459 -7.72 23.94 -1.46
CA ALA A 459 -7.90 22.51 -1.48
C ALA A 459 -8.93 22.07 -2.52
N SER A 460 -8.71 20.89 -3.10
CA SER A 460 -9.73 20.23 -3.93
C SER A 460 -10.96 19.89 -3.07
N PRO A 461 -12.17 19.77 -3.67
CA PRO A 461 -13.37 19.33 -2.93
C PRO A 461 -13.14 18.05 -2.12
N HIS A 462 -12.39 17.09 -2.68
CA HIS A 462 -11.98 15.86 -2.00
C HIS A 462 -11.09 16.11 -0.77
N THR A 463 -10.09 17.00 -0.88
CA THR A 463 -9.25 17.39 0.26
C THR A 463 -10.08 18.08 1.35
N LEU A 464 -11.04 18.93 0.97
CA LEU A 464 -11.96 19.61 1.89
C LEU A 464 -12.90 18.61 2.60
N GLN A 465 -13.38 17.60 1.89
CA GLN A 465 -14.17 16.51 2.48
C GLN A 465 -13.41 15.79 3.59
N HIS A 466 -12.13 15.48 3.41
CA HIS A 466 -11.36 14.83 4.48
C HIS A 466 -11.06 15.74 5.65
N LEU A 467 -10.78 17.01 5.38
CA LEU A 467 -10.62 18.00 6.43
C LEU A 467 -11.89 18.04 7.31
N ALA A 468 -13.06 17.89 6.70
CA ALA A 468 -14.33 17.72 7.41
C ALA A 468 -14.44 16.41 8.20
N GLU A 469 -14.20 15.26 7.57
CA GLU A 469 -14.37 13.94 8.20
C GLU A 469 -13.41 13.71 9.38
N GLN A 470 -12.14 14.10 9.24
CA GLN A 470 -11.07 13.72 10.18
C GLN A 470 -10.84 14.71 11.32
N TYR A 471 -11.15 15.99 11.10
CA TYR A 471 -10.72 17.07 12.00
C TYR A 471 -11.86 17.86 12.59
N PHE A 472 -12.92 18.14 11.83
CA PHE A 472 -14.10 18.80 12.40
C PHE A 472 -14.97 17.88 13.27
N THR A 473 -14.61 16.60 13.36
CA THR A 473 -15.19 15.62 14.28
C THR A 473 -14.45 15.53 15.63
N ARG A 474 -13.31 16.23 15.81
CA ARG A 474 -12.47 16.17 17.03
C ARG A 474 -12.83 17.25 18.07
N PRO A 475 -12.67 17.00 19.38
CA PRO A 475 -13.17 17.86 20.47
C PRO A 475 -12.65 19.31 20.50
N TYR A 476 -11.61 19.66 19.73
CA TYR A 476 -11.07 21.02 19.63
C TYR A 476 -11.65 21.84 18.46
N TYR A 477 -12.61 21.30 17.69
CA TYR A 477 -13.18 21.96 16.50
C TYR A 477 -13.87 23.31 16.81
N ALA A 478 -14.35 23.52 18.04
CA ALA A 478 -15.02 24.77 18.44
C ALA A 478 -14.11 26.00 18.30
N GLN A 479 -12.78 25.80 18.27
CA GLN A 479 -11.78 26.85 18.05
C GLN A 479 -11.57 27.17 16.55
N MET A 480 -12.31 26.52 15.65
CA MET A 480 -12.16 26.60 14.20
C MET A 480 -13.43 27.14 13.50
N SER A 481 -14.27 27.91 14.19
CA SER A 481 -15.53 28.47 13.66
C SER A 481 -15.34 29.24 12.34
N ASP A 482 -14.23 29.97 12.24
CA ASP A 482 -13.90 30.78 11.06
C ASP A 482 -13.54 29.88 9.86
N LEU A 483 -12.88 28.76 10.13
CA LEU A 483 -12.52 27.75 9.12
C LEU A 483 -13.76 26.99 8.64
N ILE A 484 -14.70 26.66 9.54
CA ILE A 484 -16.00 26.06 9.18
C ILE A 484 -16.79 27.03 8.30
N SER A 485 -16.84 28.31 8.67
CA SER A 485 -17.53 29.34 7.88
C SER A 485 -16.91 29.51 6.49
N LEU A 486 -15.60 29.39 6.39
CA LEU A 486 -14.88 29.42 5.14
C LEU A 486 -15.15 28.16 4.30
N LEU A 487 -15.19 26.99 4.94
CA LEU A 487 -15.53 25.73 4.28
C LEU A 487 -16.95 25.82 3.69
N LYS A 488 -17.94 26.28 4.47
CA LYS A 488 -19.32 26.54 4.01
C LYS A 488 -19.39 27.42 2.77
N LYS A 489 -18.46 28.38 2.61
CA LYS A 489 -18.40 29.29 1.46
C LYS A 489 -17.69 28.70 0.24
N THR A 490 -16.82 27.72 0.46
CA THR A 490 -15.88 27.21 -0.57
C THR A 490 -16.25 25.83 -1.08
N THR A 491 -17.10 25.07 -0.36
CA THR A 491 -17.48 23.70 -0.72
C THR A 491 -18.88 23.59 -1.33
N ASP A 492 -19.09 22.53 -2.10
CA ASP A 492 -20.40 22.16 -2.65
C ASP A 492 -21.37 21.60 -1.59
N GLN A 493 -22.64 21.42 -1.97
CA GLN A 493 -23.69 20.87 -1.11
C GLN A 493 -23.40 19.45 -0.60
N VAL A 494 -22.61 18.66 -1.34
CA VAL A 494 -22.28 17.27 -0.98
C VAL A 494 -21.29 17.24 0.18
N THR A 495 -20.29 18.11 0.16
CA THR A 495 -19.35 18.26 1.27
C THR A 495 -20.06 18.78 2.53
N LEU A 496 -21.04 19.67 2.34
CA LEU A 496 -21.87 20.20 3.42
C LEU A 496 -22.81 19.15 4.03
N SER A 497 -23.32 18.21 3.23
CA SER A 497 -24.14 17.11 3.75
C SER A 497 -23.33 16.16 4.64
N ILE A 498 -22.06 15.92 4.32
CA ILE A 498 -21.15 15.10 5.15
C ILE A 498 -20.89 15.74 6.51
N LEU A 499 -20.79 17.07 6.57
CA LEU A 499 -20.73 17.79 7.85
C LEU A 499 -22.05 17.63 8.64
N SER A 500 -23.20 17.63 7.97
CA SER A 500 -24.51 17.48 8.62
C SER A 500 -24.75 16.08 9.19
N GLU A 501 -24.26 15.03 8.52
CA GLU A 501 -24.44 13.64 8.95
C GLU A 501 -23.58 13.28 10.18
N ASN A 502 -22.43 13.94 10.36
CA ASN A 502 -21.49 13.66 11.44
C ASN A 502 -21.74 14.47 12.73
N ASN A 503 -23.00 14.78 13.05
CA ASN A 503 -23.40 15.54 14.25
C ASN A 503 -22.92 17.00 14.34
N CYS A 504 -22.52 17.67 13.25
CA CYS A 504 -22.37 19.14 13.26
C CYS A 504 -23.72 19.89 13.15
N ASN A 505 -24.86 19.24 13.43
CA ASN A 505 -26.19 19.85 13.32
C ASN A 505 -26.40 21.05 14.26
N GLN A 506 -25.74 21.08 15.42
CA GLN A 506 -25.72 22.28 16.29
C GLN A 506 -24.94 23.48 15.69
N LEU A 507 -24.07 23.25 14.69
CA LEU A 507 -23.25 24.27 14.02
C LEU A 507 -23.77 24.68 12.64
N LEU A 508 -24.64 23.87 12.02
CA LEU A 508 -25.36 24.27 10.81
C LEU A 508 -26.54 25.18 11.14
N ALA A 509 -27.05 25.12 12.38
CA ALA A 509 -28.11 25.98 12.89
C ALA A 509 -27.64 27.39 13.32
N ASN A 510 -26.32 27.58 13.51
CA ASN A 510 -25.66 28.87 13.77
C ASN A 510 -24.88 29.32 12.53
#